data_AF-A0A1C4IH39-F1
#
_entry.id   AF-A0A1C4IH39-F1
#
_cell.length_a   1.000
_cell.length_b   1.000
_cell.length_c   1.000
_cell.angle_alpha   90.00
_cell.angle_beta   90.00
_cell.angle_gamma   90.00
#
_symmetry.space_group_name_H-M   'P 1'
#
loop_
_entity.id
_entity.type
_entity.pdbx_description
1 polymer ?
#
loop_
_entity_poly.entity_id
_entity_poly.type
_entity_poly.pdbx_seq_one_letter_code
_entity_poly.pdbx_strand_id
1 'polypeptide(L)'
;GAVIHAAGTNSLTAMSRMGSLAKRAPDAMWTMGIALAALAALPPLSGFFSKESVLRAAEHASAGHTAHIPASVGWTVLVAGLVAALLTAAYAARLFLLAFRGAGPEVADHGRQPALMTTVLWVLAVPTVAFGGLAYRELPDWFGGATLAPTLITSVLGTGLALVGVLITYGAWKASTATRQAVPLGAVSAEPAGAEPELVEIEAIAAHAAVYGDIADADDPGDPGRLLLGPLHRHAARGFHLDAVYGALFVRPVLAAAELVRLLDRDVVENTVRGAAGVPRLLGAAVRKAQTGNVQTYLSALLAGAVVLAVLVAVGA
;
A
#
# COMPACT_ATOMS: atom_id res chain seq x y z
N GLY A 1 -2.85 -9.69 -8.63
CA GLY A 1 -3.49 -11.00 -8.39
C GLY A 1 -3.13 -11.96 -9.50
N ALA A 2 -4.06 -12.26 -10.41
CA ALA A 2 -3.89 -13.30 -11.44
C ALA A 2 -2.58 -13.23 -12.25
N VAL A 3 -2.13 -12.02 -12.63
CA VAL A 3 -0.85 -11.82 -13.35
C VAL A 3 0.36 -12.16 -12.49
N ILE A 4 0.33 -11.83 -11.19
CA ILE A 4 1.39 -12.13 -10.22
C ILE A 4 1.47 -13.64 -10.02
N HIS A 5 0.32 -14.30 -9.85
CA HIS A 5 0.23 -15.75 -9.73
C HIS A 5 0.82 -16.45 -10.96
N ALA A 6 0.45 -16.03 -12.17
CA ALA A 6 1.00 -16.58 -13.40
C ALA A 6 2.50 -16.25 -13.60
N ALA A 7 2.97 -15.12 -13.09
CA ALA A 7 4.38 -14.73 -13.18
C ALA A 7 5.26 -15.35 -12.09
N GLY A 8 4.68 -15.81 -10.97
CA GLY A 8 5.42 -16.24 -9.78
C GLY A 8 6.20 -15.11 -9.10
N THR A 9 5.85 -13.84 -9.37
CA THR A 9 6.56 -12.67 -8.84
C THR A 9 5.68 -11.42 -8.90
N ASN A 10 5.86 -10.50 -7.93
CA ASN A 10 5.24 -9.18 -7.94
C ASN A 10 6.16 -8.10 -8.58
N SER A 11 7.34 -8.48 -9.06
CA SER A 11 8.26 -7.53 -9.67
C SER A 11 7.88 -7.22 -11.10
N LEU A 12 7.54 -5.96 -11.38
CA LEU A 12 7.33 -5.50 -12.75
C LEU A 12 8.63 -5.62 -13.59
N THR A 13 9.78 -5.42 -12.95
CA THR A 13 11.12 -5.59 -13.56
C THR A 13 11.38 -7.05 -13.94
N ALA A 14 10.93 -8.02 -13.14
CA ALA A 14 11.04 -9.42 -13.53
C ALA A 14 10.06 -9.76 -14.67
N MET A 15 8.82 -9.25 -14.62
CA MET A 15 7.83 -9.45 -15.69
C MET A 15 8.28 -8.86 -17.03
N SER A 16 8.96 -7.71 -17.04
CA SER A 16 9.50 -7.06 -18.25
C SER A 16 10.55 -7.91 -18.99
N ARG A 17 11.10 -8.91 -18.29
CA ARG A 17 12.09 -9.87 -18.80
C ARG A 17 11.47 -11.22 -19.16
N MET A 18 10.14 -11.38 -19.07
CA MET A 18 9.44 -12.60 -19.47
C MET A 18 8.75 -12.40 -20.82
N GLY A 19 9.08 -13.23 -21.82
CA GLY A 19 8.46 -13.16 -23.15
C GLY A 19 7.12 -13.90 -23.26
N SER A 20 6.85 -14.85 -22.37
CA SER A 20 5.71 -15.79 -22.50
C SER A 20 4.46 -15.39 -21.71
N LEU A 21 4.49 -14.33 -20.89
CA LEU A 21 3.41 -14.04 -19.93
C LEU A 21 2.06 -13.76 -20.62
N ALA A 22 2.07 -13.03 -21.73
CA ALA A 22 0.87 -12.76 -22.53
C ALA A 22 0.21 -14.04 -23.08
N LYS A 23 0.99 -15.08 -23.36
CA LYS A 23 0.49 -16.37 -23.84
C LYS A 23 0.00 -17.26 -22.70
N ARG A 24 0.60 -17.15 -21.51
CA ARG A 24 0.26 -17.95 -20.33
C ARG A 24 -1.02 -17.46 -19.64
N ALA A 25 -1.28 -16.16 -19.64
CA ALA A 25 -2.45 -15.55 -19.01
C ALA A 25 -3.20 -14.59 -19.97
N PRO A 26 -3.76 -15.11 -21.09
CA PRO A 26 -4.39 -14.27 -22.11
C PRO A 26 -5.64 -13.56 -21.58
N ASP A 27 -6.44 -14.23 -20.74
CA ASP A 27 -7.62 -13.62 -20.13
C ASP A 27 -7.25 -12.43 -19.26
N ALA A 28 -6.29 -12.60 -18.35
CA ALA A 28 -5.80 -11.54 -17.48
C ALA A 28 -5.19 -10.38 -18.29
N MET A 29 -4.52 -10.66 -19.41
CA MET A 29 -4.02 -9.63 -20.33
C MET A 29 -5.17 -8.81 -20.93
N TRP A 30 -6.22 -9.46 -21.44
CA TRP A 30 -7.36 -8.77 -22.03
C TRP A 30 -8.15 -7.97 -21.01
N THR A 31 -8.50 -8.56 -19.87
CA THR A 31 -9.29 -7.87 -18.84
C THR A 31 -8.49 -6.73 -18.20
N MET A 32 -7.18 -6.89 -17.97
CA MET A 32 -6.31 -5.81 -17.51
C MET A 32 -6.17 -4.72 -18.58
N GLY A 33 -6.02 -5.08 -19.85
CA GLY A 33 -5.95 -4.12 -20.96
C GLY A 33 -7.21 -3.27 -21.06
N ILE A 34 -8.40 -3.90 -20.95
CA ILE A 34 -9.69 -3.20 -20.91
C ILE A 34 -9.77 -2.27 -19.70
N ALA A 35 -9.39 -2.75 -18.51
CA ALA A 35 -9.42 -1.96 -17.29
C ALA A 35 -8.46 -0.75 -17.37
N LEU A 36 -7.24 -0.94 -17.88
CA LEU A 36 -6.26 0.12 -18.06
C LEU A 36 -6.66 1.13 -19.13
N ALA A 37 -7.29 0.68 -20.22
CA ALA A 37 -7.83 1.56 -21.24
C ALA A 37 -9.02 2.39 -20.69
N ALA A 38 -9.86 1.79 -19.83
CA ALA A 38 -10.94 2.50 -19.16
C ALA A 38 -10.38 3.52 -18.18
N LEU A 39 -9.36 3.15 -17.40
CA LEU A 39 -8.65 4.04 -16.50
C LEU A 39 -7.96 5.20 -17.24
N ALA A 40 -7.39 4.93 -18.42
CA ALA A 40 -6.82 5.94 -19.31
C ALA A 40 -7.88 6.82 -20.02
N ALA A 41 -9.18 6.58 -19.76
CA ALA A 41 -10.29 7.30 -20.36
C ALA A 41 -10.28 7.26 -21.90
N LEU A 42 -9.97 6.10 -22.48
CA LEU A 42 -10.06 5.91 -23.92
C LEU A 42 -11.51 5.65 -24.35
N PRO A 43 -12.03 6.37 -25.36
CA PRO A 43 -13.31 6.04 -25.98
C PRO A 43 -13.27 4.63 -26.59
N PRO A 44 -14.30 3.78 -26.44
CA PRO A 44 -15.64 4.04 -25.88
C PRO A 44 -15.84 3.51 -24.45
N LEU A 45 -14.81 3.45 -23.59
CA LEU A 45 -14.92 2.80 -22.27
C LEU A 45 -15.57 3.69 -21.21
N SER A 46 -16.14 3.09 -20.16
CA SER A 46 -16.91 3.82 -19.13
C SER A 46 -16.12 4.94 -18.44
N GLY A 47 -14.81 4.75 -18.25
CA GLY A 47 -13.94 5.73 -17.60
C GLY A 47 -13.75 7.03 -18.40
N PHE A 48 -13.99 7.02 -19.71
CA PHE A 48 -14.00 8.24 -20.53
C PHE A 48 -15.10 9.19 -20.06
N PHE A 49 -16.33 8.71 -19.94
CA PHE A 49 -17.47 9.53 -19.53
C PHE A 49 -17.35 10.05 -18.10
N SER A 50 -16.82 9.23 -17.20
CA SER A 50 -16.59 9.65 -15.81
C SER A 50 -15.52 10.73 -15.67
N LYS A 51 -14.49 10.75 -16.54
CA LYS A 51 -13.47 11.82 -16.51
C LYS A 51 -13.95 13.06 -17.26
N GLU A 52 -14.66 12.89 -18.37
CA GLU A 52 -15.22 14.00 -19.13
C GLU A 52 -16.22 14.82 -18.32
N SER A 53 -17.06 14.18 -17.50
CA SER A 53 -18.02 14.92 -16.66
C SER A 53 -17.31 15.85 -15.67
N VAL A 54 -16.21 15.40 -15.07
CA VAL A 54 -15.40 16.19 -14.13
C VAL A 54 -14.65 17.31 -14.85
N LEU A 55 -14.01 17.01 -15.99
CA LEU A 55 -13.30 18.02 -16.80
C LEU A 55 -14.25 19.10 -17.31
N ARG A 56 -15.43 18.70 -17.78
CA ARG A 56 -16.49 19.63 -18.20
C ARG A 56 -17.00 20.46 -17.04
N ALA A 57 -17.20 19.87 -15.85
CA ALA A 57 -17.60 20.64 -14.67
C ALA A 57 -16.53 21.67 -14.28
N ALA A 58 -15.25 21.31 -14.36
CA ALA A 58 -14.14 22.22 -14.12
C ALA A 58 -14.05 23.34 -15.18
N GLU A 59 -14.33 23.05 -16.45
CA GLU A 59 -14.42 24.03 -17.53
C GLU A 59 -15.56 25.04 -17.30
N HIS A 60 -16.76 24.58 -16.93
CA HIS A 60 -17.87 25.49 -16.63
C HIS A 60 -17.56 26.38 -15.43
N ALA A 61 -16.87 25.84 -14.41
CA ALA A 61 -16.41 26.60 -13.26
C ALA A 61 -15.32 27.61 -13.61
N SER A 62 -14.37 27.25 -14.48
CA SER A 62 -13.28 28.14 -14.90
C SER A 62 -13.77 29.30 -15.77
N ALA A 63 -14.82 29.07 -16.57
CA ALA A 63 -15.47 30.09 -17.39
C ALA A 63 -16.42 31.01 -16.60
N GLY A 64 -16.55 30.85 -15.29
CA GLY A 64 -17.36 31.73 -14.42
C GLY A 64 -18.87 31.47 -14.48
N HIS A 65 -19.31 30.31 -14.99
CA HIS A 65 -20.73 29.98 -15.16
C HIS A 65 -21.40 29.41 -13.89
N THR A 66 -20.68 29.33 -12.77
CA THR A 66 -21.19 28.83 -11.47
C THR A 66 -21.05 29.89 -10.38
N ALA A 67 -22.18 30.28 -9.79
CA ALA A 67 -22.33 31.43 -8.88
C ALA A 67 -21.53 31.37 -7.56
N HIS A 68 -20.90 30.24 -7.23
CA HIS A 68 -20.24 30.01 -5.93
C HIS A 68 -18.79 29.48 -6.01
N ILE A 69 -18.23 29.28 -7.20
CA ILE A 69 -16.87 28.72 -7.35
C ILE A 69 -15.96 29.77 -7.99
N PRO A 70 -14.84 30.16 -7.35
CA PRO A 70 -13.87 31.05 -7.95
C PRO A 70 -13.29 30.45 -9.25
N ALA A 71 -13.20 31.25 -10.31
CA ALA A 71 -12.67 30.81 -11.61
C ALA A 71 -11.25 30.23 -11.52
N SER A 72 -10.43 30.72 -10.57
CA SER A 72 -9.10 30.18 -10.28
C SER A 72 -9.13 28.71 -9.86
N VAL A 73 -10.12 28.30 -9.08
CA VAL A 73 -10.30 26.90 -8.66
C VAL A 73 -10.72 26.03 -9.84
N GLY A 74 -11.59 26.54 -10.73
CA GLY A 74 -11.94 25.85 -11.98
C GLY A 74 -10.70 25.60 -12.85
N TRP A 75 -9.84 26.61 -13.02
CA TRP A 75 -8.60 26.49 -13.78
C TRP A 75 -7.61 25.50 -13.17
N THR A 76 -7.41 25.54 -11.85
CA THR A 76 -6.48 24.60 -11.19
C THR A 76 -6.93 23.16 -11.33
N VAL A 77 -8.22 22.89 -11.15
CA VAL A 77 -8.80 21.54 -11.33
C VAL A 77 -8.74 21.10 -12.79
N LEU A 78 -9.02 22.00 -13.74
CA LEU A 78 -8.98 21.66 -15.17
C LEU A 78 -7.56 21.30 -15.62
N VAL A 79 -6.57 22.12 -15.27
CA VAL A 79 -5.15 21.86 -15.61
C VAL A 79 -4.66 20.60 -14.90
N ALA A 80 -4.96 20.44 -13.61
CA ALA A 80 -4.59 19.23 -12.87
C ALA A 80 -5.24 17.97 -13.46
N GLY A 81 -6.51 18.05 -13.87
CA GLY A 81 -7.25 16.97 -14.51
C GLY A 81 -6.64 16.57 -15.87
N LEU A 82 -6.25 17.53 -16.70
CA LEU A 82 -5.57 17.27 -17.97
C LEU A 82 -4.20 16.63 -17.73
N VAL A 83 -3.37 17.19 -16.85
CA VAL A 83 -2.06 16.61 -16.50
C VAL A 83 -2.24 15.20 -15.94
N ALA A 84 -3.23 14.98 -15.07
CA ALA A 84 -3.55 13.67 -14.55
C ALA A 84 -3.99 12.69 -15.65
N ALA A 85 -4.72 13.14 -16.68
CA ALA A 85 -5.09 12.30 -17.82
C ALA A 85 -3.85 11.82 -18.60
N LEU A 86 -2.91 12.73 -18.87
CA LEU A 86 -1.63 12.40 -19.51
C LEU A 86 -0.85 11.35 -18.71
N LEU A 87 -0.64 11.65 -17.41
CA LEU A 87 0.13 10.79 -16.52
C LEU A 87 -0.55 9.44 -16.34
N THR A 88 -1.88 9.42 -16.28
CA THR A 88 -2.66 8.19 -16.16
C THR A 88 -2.47 7.28 -17.35
N ALA A 89 -2.61 7.83 -18.55
CA ALA A 89 -2.40 7.06 -19.76
C ALA A 89 -0.95 6.57 -19.89
N ALA A 90 0.02 7.41 -19.49
CA ALA A 90 1.44 7.06 -19.50
C ALA A 90 1.76 5.90 -18.53
N TYR A 91 1.33 5.97 -17.27
CA TYR A 91 1.62 4.87 -16.33
C TYR A 91 0.84 3.60 -16.67
N ALA A 92 -0.39 3.71 -17.20
CA ALA A 92 -1.19 2.57 -17.62
C ALA A 92 -0.53 1.85 -18.81
N ALA A 93 -0.06 2.60 -19.81
CA ALA A 93 0.71 2.08 -20.93
C ALA A 93 2.02 1.43 -20.46
N ARG A 94 2.76 2.09 -19.56
CA ARG A 94 4.00 1.55 -18.97
C ARG A 94 3.76 0.20 -18.31
N LEU A 95 2.74 0.10 -17.46
CA LEU A 95 2.38 -1.14 -16.77
C LEU A 95 2.03 -2.25 -17.76
N PHE A 96 1.18 -1.98 -18.75
CA PHE A 96 0.77 -2.98 -19.73
C PHE A 96 1.95 -3.48 -20.58
N LEU A 97 2.82 -2.57 -21.03
CA LEU A 97 3.98 -2.90 -21.85
C LEU A 97 5.03 -3.70 -21.07
N LEU A 98 5.32 -3.32 -19.82
CA LEU A 98 6.28 -4.03 -18.99
C LEU A 98 5.73 -5.38 -18.51
N ALA A 99 4.43 -5.50 -18.23
CA ALA A 99 3.86 -6.78 -17.80
C ALA A 99 3.76 -7.80 -18.95
N PHE A 100 3.24 -7.41 -20.11
CA PHE A 100 2.84 -8.37 -21.16
C PHE A 100 3.70 -8.36 -22.42
N ARG A 101 4.50 -7.31 -22.65
CA ARG A 101 5.36 -7.19 -23.84
C ARG A 101 6.85 -7.31 -23.49
N GLY A 102 7.15 -7.99 -22.38
CA GLY A 102 8.51 -8.30 -21.99
C GLY A 102 9.28 -9.09 -23.06
N ALA A 103 10.60 -8.99 -23.04
CA ALA A 103 11.48 -9.75 -23.93
C ALA A 103 12.47 -10.55 -23.10
N GLY A 104 12.37 -11.88 -23.17
CA GLY A 104 13.28 -12.80 -22.51
C GLY A 104 12.81 -14.25 -22.60
N PRO A 105 13.59 -15.18 -22.03
CA PRO A 105 13.38 -16.62 -22.20
C PRO A 105 12.04 -17.09 -21.64
N GLU A 106 11.58 -18.26 -22.13
CA GLU A 106 10.40 -18.92 -21.56
C GLU A 106 10.74 -19.44 -20.15
N VAL A 107 9.98 -18.98 -19.16
CA VAL A 107 10.13 -19.40 -17.75
C VAL A 107 9.23 -20.60 -17.49
N ALA A 108 9.63 -21.47 -16.54
CA ALA A 108 8.88 -22.63 -16.11
C ALA A 108 7.42 -22.30 -15.77
N ASP A 109 6.51 -23.19 -16.18
CA ASP A 109 5.07 -23.04 -16.02
C ASP A 109 4.68 -23.25 -14.54
N HIS A 110 4.03 -22.25 -13.94
CA HIS A 110 3.55 -22.30 -12.56
C HIS A 110 2.08 -22.78 -12.46
N GLY A 111 1.54 -23.33 -13.55
CA GLY A 111 0.19 -23.90 -13.58
C GLY A 111 -0.87 -22.92 -14.07
N ARG A 112 -2.00 -23.48 -14.52
CA ARG A 112 -3.14 -22.70 -15.02
C ARG A 112 -3.87 -22.02 -13.86
N GLN A 113 -4.21 -20.75 -14.07
CA GLN A 113 -5.01 -19.96 -13.14
C GLN A 113 -6.34 -20.69 -12.80
N PRO A 114 -6.78 -20.68 -11.52
CA PRO A 114 -8.09 -21.18 -11.14
C PRO A 114 -9.20 -20.51 -11.97
N ALA A 115 -10.12 -21.31 -12.51
CA ALA A 115 -11.20 -20.81 -13.37
C ALA A 115 -12.04 -19.70 -12.68
N LEU A 116 -12.17 -19.77 -11.35
CA LEU A 116 -12.86 -18.77 -10.54
C LEU A 116 -12.26 -17.36 -10.70
N MET A 117 -10.93 -17.24 -10.78
CA MET A 117 -10.27 -15.94 -10.96
C MET A 117 -10.62 -15.34 -12.32
N THR A 118 -10.57 -16.15 -13.39
CA THR A 118 -10.90 -15.71 -14.75
C THR A 118 -12.37 -15.29 -14.87
N THR A 119 -13.29 -16.05 -14.27
CA THR A 119 -14.72 -15.69 -14.28
C THR A 119 -14.95 -14.34 -13.62
N VAL A 120 -14.38 -14.10 -12.44
CA VAL A 120 -14.52 -12.80 -11.74
C VAL A 120 -13.97 -11.65 -12.57
N LEU A 121 -12.81 -11.83 -13.22
CA LEU A 121 -12.21 -10.80 -14.08
C LEU A 121 -13.13 -10.43 -15.25
N TRP A 122 -13.72 -11.41 -15.94
CA TRP A 122 -14.63 -11.15 -17.05
C TRP A 122 -15.97 -10.57 -16.59
N VAL A 123 -16.50 -11.02 -15.45
CA VAL A 123 -17.71 -10.44 -14.84
C VAL A 123 -17.54 -8.96 -14.52
N LEU A 124 -16.33 -8.50 -14.21
CA LEU A 124 -16.03 -7.07 -14.00
C LEU A 124 -15.68 -6.33 -15.30
N ALA A 125 -15.01 -6.99 -16.24
CA ALA A 125 -14.61 -6.37 -17.50
C ALA A 125 -15.80 -6.11 -18.44
N VAL A 126 -16.76 -7.04 -18.50
CA VAL A 126 -17.94 -6.92 -19.39
C VAL A 126 -18.76 -5.66 -19.07
N PRO A 127 -19.16 -5.38 -17.82
CA PRO A 127 -19.83 -4.13 -17.47
C PRO A 127 -19.01 -2.89 -17.82
N THR A 128 -17.68 -2.92 -17.63
CA THR A 128 -16.81 -1.77 -17.95
C THR A 128 -16.91 -1.38 -19.43
N VAL A 129 -16.97 -2.37 -20.33
CA VAL A 129 -17.17 -2.15 -21.77
C VAL A 129 -18.62 -1.79 -22.08
N ALA A 130 -19.58 -2.52 -21.51
CA ALA A 130 -21.01 -2.35 -21.77
C ALA A 130 -21.52 -0.96 -21.33
N PHE A 131 -21.10 -0.49 -20.15
CA PHE A 131 -21.46 0.83 -19.64
C PHE A 131 -20.86 1.96 -20.48
N GLY A 132 -19.65 1.76 -21.01
CA GLY A 132 -19.04 2.73 -21.92
C GLY A 132 -19.71 2.79 -23.29
N GLY A 133 -19.94 1.64 -23.93
CA GLY A 133 -20.43 1.60 -25.30
C GLY A 133 -21.94 1.76 -25.47
N LEU A 134 -22.73 1.06 -24.64
CA LEU A 134 -24.18 0.89 -24.85
C LEU A 134 -25.01 1.69 -23.85
N ALA A 135 -24.62 1.69 -22.56
CA ALA A 135 -25.40 2.37 -21.52
C ALA A 135 -25.25 3.89 -21.53
N TYR A 136 -24.28 4.45 -22.26
CA TYR A 136 -24.06 5.90 -22.31
C TYR A 136 -25.26 6.70 -22.83
N ARG A 137 -26.10 6.09 -23.68
CA ARG A 137 -27.31 6.75 -24.19
C ARG A 137 -28.42 6.86 -23.13
N GLU A 138 -28.49 5.90 -22.21
CA GLU A 138 -29.54 5.77 -21.19
C GLU A 138 -29.09 6.30 -19.81
N LEU A 139 -27.77 6.41 -19.59
CA LEU A 139 -27.15 6.93 -18.37
C LEU A 139 -27.61 8.35 -17.98
N PRO A 140 -27.80 9.31 -18.91
CA PRO A 140 -28.31 10.64 -18.58
C PRO A 140 -29.68 10.62 -17.89
N ASP A 141 -30.56 9.69 -18.29
CA ASP A 141 -31.90 9.58 -17.73
C ASP A 141 -31.87 9.04 -16.29
N TRP A 142 -30.86 8.24 -15.95
CA TRP A 142 -30.63 7.76 -14.58
C TRP A 142 -30.04 8.83 -13.65
N PHE A 143 -29.34 9.82 -14.19
CA PHE A 143 -28.71 10.93 -13.45
C PHE A 143 -29.49 12.25 -13.56
N GLY A 144 -30.81 12.18 -13.78
CA GLY A 144 -31.70 13.35 -13.72
C GLY A 144 -31.71 14.22 -14.97
N GLY A 145 -31.38 13.67 -16.14
CA GLY A 145 -31.47 14.34 -17.44
C GLY A 145 -30.35 15.33 -17.74
N ALA A 146 -29.32 15.42 -16.89
CA ALA A 146 -28.14 16.21 -17.16
C ALA A 146 -27.37 15.62 -18.35
N THR A 147 -27.12 16.43 -19.38
CA THR A 147 -26.40 15.97 -20.57
C THR A 147 -24.98 15.56 -20.19
N LEU A 148 -24.71 14.24 -20.14
CA LEU A 148 -23.34 13.71 -20.10
C LEU A 148 -22.63 13.82 -21.47
N ALA A 149 -23.24 14.52 -22.44
CA ALA A 149 -22.67 14.81 -23.75
C ALA A 149 -21.27 15.43 -23.61
N PRO A 150 -20.21 14.81 -24.16
CA PRO A 150 -18.87 15.36 -24.05
C PRO A 150 -18.87 16.68 -24.83
N THR A 151 -18.27 17.75 -24.27
CA THR A 151 -17.95 18.89 -25.12
C THR A 151 -16.84 18.45 -26.07
N LEU A 152 -16.95 18.83 -27.36
CA LEU A 152 -15.96 18.46 -28.38
C LEU A 152 -14.54 18.89 -27.97
N ILE A 153 -14.44 20.03 -27.27
CA ILE A 153 -13.16 20.61 -26.84
C ILE A 153 -12.52 19.77 -25.73
N THR A 154 -13.22 19.46 -24.62
CA THR A 154 -12.63 18.68 -23.52
C THR A 154 -12.32 17.26 -23.93
N SER A 155 -13.20 16.64 -24.73
CA SER A 155 -13.02 15.27 -25.20
C SER A 155 -11.81 15.13 -26.11
N VAL A 156 -11.62 16.06 -27.05
CA VAL A 156 -10.45 16.06 -27.94
C VAL A 156 -9.18 16.33 -27.14
N LEU A 157 -9.21 17.28 -26.19
CA LEU A 157 -8.05 17.58 -25.35
C LEU A 157 -7.69 16.42 -24.42
N GLY A 158 -8.66 15.88 -23.68
CA GLY A 158 -8.46 14.77 -22.75
C GLY A 158 -8.01 13.49 -23.45
N THR A 159 -8.72 13.09 -24.51
CA THR A 159 -8.35 11.90 -25.30
C THR A 159 -7.04 12.09 -26.03
N GLY A 160 -6.83 13.26 -26.64
CA GLY A 160 -5.58 13.59 -27.34
C GLY A 160 -4.38 13.54 -26.40
N LEU A 161 -4.53 14.09 -25.19
CA LEU A 161 -3.49 14.08 -24.18
C LEU A 161 -3.23 12.67 -23.60
N ALA A 162 -4.28 11.87 -23.43
CA ALA A 162 -4.15 10.46 -23.08
C ALA A 162 -3.37 9.69 -24.16
N LEU A 163 -3.71 9.87 -25.44
CA LEU A 163 -3.00 9.27 -26.58
C LEU A 163 -1.54 9.73 -26.62
N VAL A 164 -1.26 11.01 -26.39
CA VAL A 164 0.10 11.54 -26.26
C VAL A 164 0.86 10.83 -25.13
N GLY A 165 0.25 10.64 -23.96
CA GLY A 165 0.84 9.89 -22.85
C GLY A 165 1.18 8.44 -23.21
N VAL A 166 0.27 7.74 -23.91
CA VAL A 166 0.52 6.38 -24.42
C VAL A 166 1.65 6.37 -25.45
N LEU A 167 1.64 7.29 -26.42
CA LEU A 167 2.62 7.36 -27.51
C LEU A 167 4.02 7.69 -27.00
N ILE A 168 4.14 8.67 -26.10
CA ILE A 168 5.41 9.03 -25.45
C ILE A 168 5.97 7.82 -24.70
N THR A 169 5.13 7.12 -23.94
CA THR A 169 5.55 5.95 -23.18
C THR A 169 5.93 4.79 -24.10
N TYR A 170 5.17 4.55 -25.15
CA TYR A 170 5.46 3.52 -26.15
C TYR A 170 6.77 3.82 -26.89
N GLY A 171 6.99 5.08 -27.29
CA GLY A 171 8.23 5.54 -27.92
C GLY A 171 9.43 5.35 -27.00
N ALA A 172 9.30 5.76 -25.73
CA ALA A 172 10.34 5.55 -24.71
C ALA A 172 10.63 4.06 -24.48
N TRP A 173 9.59 3.23 -24.43
CA TRP A 173 9.71 1.78 -24.26
C TRP A 173 10.37 1.10 -25.47
N LYS A 174 10.09 1.60 -26.68
CA LYS A 174 10.73 1.14 -27.92
C LYS A 174 12.21 1.56 -27.99
N ALA A 175 12.54 2.74 -27.47
CA ALA A 175 13.92 3.20 -27.36
C ALA A 175 14.70 2.41 -26.30
N SER A 176 14.07 2.08 -25.16
CA SER A 176 14.68 1.29 -24.08
C SER A 176 14.79 -0.22 -24.39
N THR A 177 14.13 -0.70 -25.46
CA THR A 177 14.17 -2.13 -25.84
C THR A 177 15.58 -2.57 -26.22
N ALA A 178 16.38 -1.68 -26.82
CA ALA A 178 17.76 -1.96 -27.23
C ALA A 178 18.73 -2.07 -26.03
N THR A 179 18.37 -1.51 -24.88
CA THR A 179 19.20 -1.49 -23.66
C THR A 179 18.82 -2.60 -22.68
N ARG A 180 17.85 -3.46 -23.01
CA ARG A 180 17.47 -4.59 -22.16
C ARG A 180 18.60 -5.60 -22.09
N GLN A 181 19.23 -5.68 -20.91
CA GLN A 181 20.14 -6.77 -20.61
C GLN A 181 19.33 -8.04 -20.32
N ALA A 182 19.68 -9.13 -20.99
CA ALA A 182 19.24 -10.47 -20.59
C ALA A 182 20.00 -10.85 -19.31
N VAL A 183 19.49 -10.41 -18.16
CA VAL A 183 20.00 -10.90 -16.87
C VAL A 183 19.37 -12.28 -16.64
N PRO A 184 20.16 -13.34 -16.37
CA PRO A 184 19.61 -14.64 -16.05
C PRO A 184 18.67 -14.49 -14.85
N LEU A 185 17.44 -15.00 -15.01
CA LEU A 185 16.46 -15.09 -13.93
C LEU A 185 17.05 -15.96 -12.82
N GLY A 186 17.63 -15.34 -11.81
CA GLY A 186 17.89 -15.99 -10.54
C GLY A 186 16.56 -16.23 -9.85
N ALA A 187 16.23 -17.51 -9.67
CA ALA A 187 15.27 -18.06 -8.72
C ALA A 187 13.86 -17.43 -8.66
N VAL A 188 12.93 -17.99 -9.42
CA VAL A 188 11.64 -18.38 -8.84
C VAL A 188 11.68 -19.90 -8.79
N SER A 189 11.63 -20.47 -7.59
CA SER A 189 11.56 -21.91 -7.38
C SER A 189 10.36 -22.45 -8.17
N ALA A 190 10.64 -23.20 -9.23
CA ALA A 190 9.64 -24.08 -9.82
C ALA A 190 9.48 -25.25 -8.84
N GLU A 191 8.56 -25.13 -7.88
CA GLU A 191 8.17 -26.30 -7.10
C GLU A 191 7.43 -27.32 -7.99
N PRO A 192 7.52 -28.63 -7.66
CA PRO A 192 6.95 -29.69 -8.48
C PRO A 192 5.42 -29.53 -8.57
N ALA A 193 4.86 -29.92 -9.71
CA ALA A 193 3.42 -29.91 -9.95
C ALA A 193 2.63 -30.60 -8.80
N GLY A 194 1.97 -29.79 -7.96
CA GLY A 194 1.20 -30.29 -6.81
C GLY A 194 1.11 -29.37 -5.58
N ALA A 195 1.86 -28.26 -5.51
CA ALA A 195 1.81 -27.33 -4.37
C ALA A 195 0.51 -26.50 -4.33
N GLU A 196 -0.01 -26.27 -3.11
CA GLU A 196 -1.18 -25.43 -2.84
C GLU A 196 -0.95 -23.98 -3.34
N PRO A 197 -1.87 -23.38 -4.13
CA PRO A 197 -1.68 -22.07 -4.77
C PRO A 197 -1.32 -20.93 -3.79
N GLU A 198 -1.78 -21.01 -2.56
CA GLU A 198 -1.58 -19.99 -1.52
C GLU A 198 -0.13 -19.96 -1.00
N LEU A 199 0.53 -21.11 -0.91
CA LEU A 199 1.92 -21.21 -0.46
C LEU A 199 2.89 -20.65 -1.51
N VAL A 200 2.57 -20.86 -2.79
CA VAL A 200 3.33 -20.32 -3.93
C VAL A 200 3.32 -18.79 -3.93
N GLU A 201 2.19 -18.15 -3.63
CA GLU A 201 2.12 -16.68 -3.55
C GLU A 201 2.93 -16.13 -2.37
N ILE A 202 2.83 -16.75 -1.19
CA ILE A 202 3.56 -16.32 0.01
C ILE A 202 5.07 -16.47 -0.18
N GLU A 203 5.51 -17.59 -0.75
CA GLU A 203 6.93 -17.86 -1.00
C GLU A 203 7.50 -16.98 -2.12
N ALA A 204 6.74 -16.74 -3.19
CA ALA A 204 7.11 -15.78 -4.23
C ALA A 204 7.27 -14.36 -3.67
N ILE A 205 6.38 -13.94 -2.75
CA ILE A 205 6.46 -12.63 -2.08
C ILE A 205 7.66 -12.58 -1.11
N ALA A 206 7.91 -13.66 -0.36
CA ALA A 206 9.01 -13.74 0.62
C ALA A 206 10.39 -13.80 -0.06
N ALA A 207 10.52 -14.58 -1.14
CA ALA A 207 11.75 -14.71 -1.92
C ALA A 207 12.04 -13.46 -2.77
N HIS A 208 11.03 -12.63 -3.06
CA HIS A 208 11.18 -11.45 -3.89
C HIS A 208 12.22 -10.47 -3.35
N ALA A 209 12.15 -10.13 -2.06
CA ALA A 209 13.08 -9.16 -1.45
C ALA A 209 14.53 -9.68 -1.41
N ALA A 210 14.72 -10.98 -1.24
CA ALA A 210 16.04 -11.61 -1.19
C ALA A 210 16.71 -11.71 -2.58
N VAL A 211 15.92 -11.89 -3.64
CA VAL A 211 16.40 -12.12 -5.01
C VAL A 211 16.47 -10.83 -5.83
N TYR A 212 15.47 -9.95 -5.69
CA TYR A 212 15.30 -8.76 -6.52
C TYR A 212 15.56 -7.45 -5.76
N GLY A 213 15.80 -7.50 -4.45
CA GLY A 213 16.01 -6.33 -3.60
C GLY A 213 14.73 -5.54 -3.33
N ASP A 214 14.88 -4.27 -2.90
CA ASP A 214 13.75 -3.34 -2.83
C ASP A 214 13.22 -3.05 -4.24
N ILE A 215 11.89 -3.09 -4.41
CA ILE A 215 11.20 -2.75 -5.66
C ILE A 215 11.64 -1.36 -6.16
N ALA A 216 11.96 -0.44 -5.24
CA ALA A 216 12.44 0.90 -5.55
C ALA A 216 13.89 0.96 -6.06
N ASP A 217 14.73 -0.03 -5.70
CA ASP A 217 16.16 -0.06 -6.03
C ASP A 217 16.49 -1.09 -7.13
N ALA A 218 15.54 -1.93 -7.54
CA ALA A 218 15.70 -2.89 -8.62
C ALA A 218 15.98 -2.17 -9.97
N ASP A 219 17.24 -2.20 -10.41
CA ASP A 219 17.65 -1.55 -11.64
C ASP A 219 17.04 -2.24 -12.87
N ASP A 220 16.11 -1.56 -13.55
CA ASP A 220 15.61 -1.94 -14.87
C ASP A 220 16.02 -0.91 -15.93
N PRO A 221 17.15 -1.12 -16.64
CA PRO A 221 17.54 -0.29 -17.77
C PRO A 221 16.48 -0.27 -18.89
N GLY A 222 15.58 -1.26 -18.93
CA GLY A 222 14.50 -1.37 -19.90
C GLY A 222 13.26 -0.53 -19.58
N ASP A 223 13.19 0.10 -18.41
CA ASP A 223 12.02 0.87 -17.97
C ASP A 223 11.89 2.21 -18.73
N PRO A 224 10.79 2.46 -19.47
CA PRO A 224 10.55 3.76 -20.11
C PRO A 224 10.53 4.92 -19.12
N GLY A 225 10.16 4.68 -17.85
CA GLY A 225 10.10 5.70 -16.81
C GLY A 225 11.44 6.38 -16.53
N ARG A 226 12.57 5.70 -16.75
CA ARG A 226 13.91 6.28 -16.60
C ARG A 226 14.21 7.32 -17.66
N LEU A 227 13.87 7.02 -18.92
CA LEU A 227 14.05 7.96 -20.03
C LEU A 227 13.11 9.16 -19.91
N LEU A 228 11.87 8.94 -19.47
CA LEU A 228 10.87 10.00 -19.35
C LEU A 228 11.11 10.96 -18.18
N LEU A 229 11.52 10.45 -17.02
CA LEU A 229 11.70 11.26 -15.80
C LEU A 229 13.16 11.69 -15.57
N GLY A 230 14.13 11.03 -16.22
CA GLY A 230 15.55 11.31 -16.05
C GLY A 230 15.98 11.34 -14.58
N PRO A 231 16.55 12.45 -14.08
CA PRO A 231 17.03 12.55 -12.70
C PRO A 231 15.90 12.50 -11.65
N LEU A 232 14.65 12.80 -12.04
CA LEU A 232 13.50 12.73 -11.14
C LEU A 232 13.05 11.28 -10.89
N HIS A 233 13.44 10.33 -11.76
CA HIS A 233 13.05 8.94 -11.65
C HIS A 233 13.38 8.34 -10.28
N ARG A 234 14.60 8.59 -9.76
CA ARG A 234 15.04 8.07 -8.45
C ARG A 234 14.19 8.56 -7.28
N HIS A 235 13.61 9.77 -7.39
CA HIS A 235 12.76 10.32 -6.36
C HIS A 235 11.34 9.77 -6.50
N ALA A 236 10.82 9.67 -7.72
CA ALA A 236 9.52 9.08 -8.00
C ALA A 236 9.46 7.59 -7.61
N ALA A 237 10.53 6.82 -7.84
CA ALA A 237 10.64 5.41 -7.47
C ALA A 237 10.53 5.18 -5.94
N ARG A 238 10.93 6.18 -5.14
CA ARG A 238 10.84 6.16 -3.67
C ARG A 238 9.61 6.91 -3.13
N GLY A 239 8.55 7.04 -3.92
CA GLY A 239 7.32 7.73 -3.51
C GLY A 239 7.54 9.21 -3.15
N PHE A 240 8.48 9.88 -3.83
CA PHE A 240 8.92 11.25 -3.52
C PHE A 240 9.42 11.43 -2.07
N HIS A 241 9.89 10.35 -1.44
CA HIS A 241 10.35 10.33 -0.04
C HIS A 241 9.25 10.68 0.98
N LEU A 242 7.98 10.59 0.59
CA LEU A 242 6.86 10.89 1.49
C LEU A 242 6.83 9.93 2.68
N ASP A 243 7.12 8.65 2.45
CA ASP A 243 7.19 7.64 3.51
C ASP A 243 8.32 7.93 4.51
N ALA A 244 9.47 8.43 4.02
CA ALA A 244 10.58 8.83 4.87
C ALA A 244 10.22 10.06 5.73
N VAL A 245 9.51 11.04 5.13
CA VAL A 245 9.01 12.22 5.85
C VAL A 245 7.97 11.81 6.89
N TYR A 246 7.01 10.97 6.53
CA TYR A 246 5.99 10.47 7.45
C TYR A 246 6.62 9.67 8.59
N GLY A 247 7.59 8.81 8.26
CA GLY A 247 8.37 8.05 9.22
C GLY A 247 9.12 8.95 10.21
N ALA A 248 9.75 10.01 9.71
CA ALA A 248 10.47 10.96 10.54
C ALA A 248 9.55 11.85 11.40
N LEU A 249 8.42 12.30 10.85
CA LEU A 249 7.53 13.27 11.49
C LEU A 249 6.54 12.62 12.48
N PHE A 250 6.07 11.41 12.19
CA PHE A 250 5.04 10.75 12.98
C PHE A 250 5.51 9.44 13.61
N VAL A 251 6.11 8.53 12.82
CA VAL A 251 6.42 7.18 13.33
C VAL A 251 7.52 7.20 14.39
N ARG A 252 8.68 7.80 14.09
CA ARG A 252 9.82 7.83 15.02
C ARG A 252 9.48 8.55 16.34
N PRO A 253 8.81 9.71 16.34
CA PRO A 253 8.41 10.37 17.59
C PRO A 253 7.44 9.54 18.42
N VAL A 254 6.45 8.89 17.79
CA VAL A 254 5.49 8.03 18.51
C VAL A 254 6.19 6.81 19.12
N LEU A 255 7.11 6.19 18.39
CA LEU A 255 7.89 5.07 18.91
C LEU A 255 8.81 5.51 20.08
N ALA A 256 9.47 6.66 19.95
CA ALA A 256 10.30 7.21 21.02
C ALA A 256 9.45 7.54 22.27
N ALA A 257 8.25 8.08 22.10
CA ALA A 257 7.32 8.30 23.20
C ALA A 257 6.87 6.98 23.84
N ALA A 258 6.60 5.94 23.04
CA ALA A 258 6.25 4.62 23.55
C ALA A 258 7.40 3.97 24.35
N GLU A 259 8.65 4.15 23.89
CA GLU A 259 9.83 3.70 24.62
C GLU A 259 10.00 4.47 25.94
N LEU A 260 9.77 5.78 25.95
CA LEU A 260 9.79 6.59 27.17
C LEU A 260 8.74 6.11 28.18
N VAL A 261 7.50 5.85 27.72
CA VAL A 261 6.43 5.30 28.58
C VAL A 261 6.83 3.94 29.14
N ARG A 262 7.39 3.04 28.33
CA ARG A 262 7.91 1.75 28.81
C ARG A 262 9.01 1.90 29.84
N LEU A 263 9.89 2.88 29.66
CA LEU A 263 10.96 3.16 30.62
C LEU A 263 10.40 3.67 31.94
N LEU A 264 9.45 4.61 31.90
CA LEU A 264 8.77 5.09 33.11
C LEU A 264 8.04 3.95 33.83
N ASP A 265 7.32 3.10 33.12
CA ASP A 265 6.60 1.97 33.71
C ASP A 265 7.57 1.00 34.42
N ARG A 266 8.62 0.58 33.71
CA ARG A 266 9.59 -0.38 34.25
C ARG A 266 10.46 0.20 35.36
N ASP A 267 10.85 1.46 35.29
CA ASP A 267 11.83 2.02 36.21
C ASP A 267 11.18 2.78 37.37
N VAL A 268 9.94 3.25 37.23
CA VAL A 268 9.22 3.93 38.31
C VAL A 268 8.21 3.00 38.96
N VAL A 269 7.31 2.38 38.20
CA VAL A 269 6.20 1.61 38.77
C VAL A 269 6.73 0.35 39.43
N GLU A 270 7.48 -0.45 38.68
CA GLU A 270 8.01 -1.73 39.17
C GLU A 270 9.00 -1.54 40.33
N ASN A 271 9.87 -0.52 40.28
CA ASN A 271 10.78 -0.24 41.38
C ASN A 271 10.05 0.26 42.63
N THR A 272 9.00 1.07 42.47
CA THR A 272 8.16 1.50 43.61
C THR A 272 7.47 0.30 44.25
N VAL A 273 6.93 -0.63 43.45
CA VAL A 273 6.28 -1.85 43.94
C VAL A 273 7.28 -2.77 44.66
N ARG A 274 8.47 -3.01 44.08
CA ARG A 274 9.53 -3.79 44.73
C ARG A 274 10.04 -3.12 45.99
N GLY A 275 10.15 -1.79 45.98
CA GLY A 275 10.50 -0.98 47.16
C GLY A 275 9.47 -1.13 48.28
N ALA A 276 8.19 -1.09 47.95
CA ALA A 276 7.10 -1.30 48.90
C ALA A 276 7.16 -2.71 49.54
N ALA A 277 7.56 -3.73 48.77
CA ALA A 277 7.79 -5.08 49.29
C ALA A 277 8.98 -5.18 50.29
N GLY A 278 9.83 -4.17 50.37
CA GLY A 278 10.92 -4.09 51.35
C GLY A 278 10.42 -3.89 52.79
N VAL A 279 9.34 -3.14 52.99
CA VAL A 279 8.80 -2.82 54.34
C VAL A 279 8.34 -4.08 55.09
N PRO A 280 7.50 -4.97 54.50
CA PRO A 280 7.12 -6.22 55.17
C PRO A 280 8.32 -7.14 55.46
N ARG A 281 9.32 -7.17 54.58
CA ARG A 281 10.53 -7.99 54.76
C ARG A 281 11.38 -7.51 55.93
N LEU A 282 11.55 -6.19 56.07
CA LEU A 282 12.24 -5.59 57.21
C LEU A 282 11.50 -5.86 58.51
N LEU A 283 10.17 -5.70 58.52
CA LEU A 283 9.33 -6.02 59.68
C LEU A 283 9.44 -7.51 60.05
N GLY A 284 9.35 -8.41 59.08
CA GLY A 284 9.52 -9.85 59.31
C GLY A 284 10.91 -10.20 59.83
N ALA A 285 11.97 -9.55 59.34
CA ALA A 285 13.33 -9.73 59.84
C ALA A 285 13.50 -9.21 61.28
N ALA A 286 12.91 -8.07 61.61
CA ALA A 286 12.90 -7.51 62.96
C ALA A 286 12.15 -8.43 63.94
N VAL A 287 10.95 -8.91 63.56
CA VAL A 287 10.17 -9.87 64.35
C VAL A 287 10.95 -11.18 64.55
N ARG A 288 11.59 -11.70 63.49
CA ARG A 288 12.44 -12.90 63.59
C ARG A 288 13.60 -12.70 64.57
N LYS A 289 14.26 -11.53 64.54
CA LYS A 289 15.36 -11.21 65.47
C LYS A 289 14.88 -11.07 66.92
N ALA A 290 13.64 -10.63 67.14
CA ALA A 290 13.02 -10.58 68.46
C ALA A 290 12.70 -11.97 69.04
N GLN A 291 12.64 -13.01 68.21
CA GLN A 291 12.48 -14.39 68.67
C GLN A 291 13.85 -14.99 69.03
N THR A 292 14.22 -14.89 70.31
CA THR A 292 15.54 -15.32 70.82
C THR A 292 15.58 -16.76 71.32
N GLY A 293 14.42 -17.44 71.41
CA GLY A 293 14.31 -18.81 71.92
C GLY A 293 14.50 -18.93 73.44
N ASN A 294 14.71 -17.83 74.16
CA ASN A 294 14.87 -17.81 75.60
C ASN A 294 13.51 -17.61 76.30
N VAL A 295 13.05 -18.63 77.03
CA VAL A 295 11.78 -18.64 77.76
C VAL A 295 11.68 -17.49 78.78
N GLN A 296 12.79 -17.10 79.42
CA GLN A 296 12.79 -15.99 80.38
C GLN A 296 12.48 -14.65 79.72
N THR A 297 12.98 -14.43 78.49
CA THR A 297 12.72 -13.20 77.72
C THR A 297 11.25 -13.10 77.29
N TYR A 298 10.61 -14.23 76.98
CA TYR A 298 9.18 -14.26 76.68
C TYR A 298 8.33 -13.97 77.93
N LEU A 299 8.69 -14.53 79.09
CA LEU A 299 7.96 -14.31 80.32
C LEU A 299 8.06 -12.85 80.80
N SER A 300 9.25 -12.25 80.71
CA SER A 300 9.43 -10.83 81.06
C SER A 300 8.68 -9.90 80.10
N ALA A 301 8.68 -10.20 78.80
CA ALA A 301 7.91 -9.44 77.81
C ALA A 301 6.40 -9.56 78.05
N LEU A 302 5.89 -10.75 78.40
CA LEU A 302 4.48 -10.99 78.71
C LEU A 302 4.03 -10.23 79.97
N LEU A 303 4.83 -10.29 81.05
CA LEU A 303 4.54 -9.53 82.27
C LEU A 303 4.57 -8.02 82.01
N ALA A 304 5.58 -7.53 81.29
CA ALA A 304 5.65 -6.12 80.91
C ALA A 304 4.44 -5.70 80.06
N GLY A 305 4.03 -6.53 79.09
CA GLY A 305 2.84 -6.31 78.26
C GLY A 305 1.55 -6.27 79.07
N ALA A 306 1.37 -7.19 80.03
CA ALA A 306 0.21 -7.21 80.92
C ALA A 306 0.15 -5.97 81.83
N VAL A 307 1.28 -5.52 82.36
CA VAL A 307 1.37 -4.27 83.15
C VAL A 307 1.02 -3.06 82.29
N VAL A 308 1.60 -2.93 81.09
CA VAL A 308 1.30 -1.82 80.18
C VAL A 308 -0.18 -1.81 79.79
N LEU A 309 -0.77 -2.98 79.49
CA LEU A 309 -2.18 -3.08 79.14
C LEU A 309 -3.08 -2.74 80.33
N ALA A 310 -2.74 -3.19 81.54
CA ALA A 310 -3.45 -2.82 82.76
C ALA A 310 -3.38 -1.31 83.04
N VAL A 311 -2.23 -0.68 82.84
CA VAL A 311 -2.07 0.78 82.98
C VAL A 311 -2.85 1.53 81.91
N LEU A 312 -2.79 1.11 80.65
CA LEU A 312 -3.56 1.71 79.56
C LEU A 312 -5.07 1.63 79.84
N VAL A 313 -5.54 0.49 80.36
CA VAL A 313 -6.95 0.33 80.75
C VAL A 313 -7.28 1.17 81.97
N ALA A 314 -6.41 1.24 82.98
CA ALA A 314 -6.65 2.02 84.20
C ALA A 314 -6.54 3.55 84.01
N VAL A 315 -5.84 4.00 82.98
CA VAL A 315 -5.70 5.43 82.62
C VAL A 315 -6.70 5.83 81.51
N GLY A 316 -7.12 4.88 80.68
CA GLY A 316 -8.08 5.08 79.60
C GLY A 316 -9.56 4.83 80.00
N ALA A 317 -9.81 4.20 81.15
CA ALA A 317 -11.11 4.09 81.81
C ALA A 317 -11.24 5.13 82.93
#